data_AF-A0A380KNM2-F1
#
_entry.id   AF-A0A380KNM2-F1
#
_cell.length_a   1.000
_cell.length_b   1.000
_cell.length_c   1.000
_cell.angle_alpha   90.00
_cell.angle_beta   90.00
_cell.angle_gamma   90.00
#
_symmetry.space_group_name_H-M   'P 1'
#
loop_
_entity.id
_entity.type
_entity.pdbx_description
1 polymer ?
#
loop_
_entity_poly.entity_id
_entity_poly.type
_entity_poly.pdbx_seq_one_letter_code
_entity_poly.pdbx_strand_id
1 'polypeptide(L)'
;MLGSNGLQPSSIFKAFLLSLSPAIIEEVAYRTVFYAFCLTMISGEKLNTKGQELTTYAMMTVPHILPHTVECFNNGFLSGLLEWLISVVLYILIFGLIFAFLQRKRDIVSAMIAHGTVDFIRFCLFGLPI
;
A
#
# COMPACT_ATOMS: atom_id res chain seq x y z
N MET A 1 -30.05 -10.83 -9.65
CA MET A 1 -30.54 -11.31 -8.34
C MET A 1 -29.51 -10.92 -7.30
N LEU A 2 -29.73 -9.79 -6.61
CA LEU A 2 -28.91 -9.37 -5.47
C LEU A 2 -29.23 -10.29 -4.29
N GLY A 3 -28.50 -11.39 -4.19
CA GLY A 3 -28.55 -12.26 -3.03
C GLY A 3 -28.06 -11.49 -1.82
N SER A 4 -28.95 -11.29 -0.85
CA SER A 4 -28.63 -10.87 0.51
C SER A 4 -27.76 -11.97 1.16
N ASN A 5 -26.49 -12.01 0.80
CA ASN A 5 -25.49 -12.76 1.54
C ASN A 5 -25.09 -11.86 2.71
N GLY A 6 -25.90 -11.87 3.78
CA GLY A 6 -25.50 -11.26 5.04
C GLY A 6 -24.09 -11.75 5.39
N LEU A 7 -23.19 -10.81 5.71
CA LEU A 7 -21.80 -11.08 6.07
C LEU A 7 -21.76 -12.17 7.15
N GLN A 8 -21.49 -13.42 6.74
CA GLN A 8 -21.40 -14.51 7.69
C GLN A 8 -20.14 -14.31 8.54
N PRO A 9 -20.18 -14.52 9.86
CA PRO A 9 -19.01 -14.33 10.73
C PRO A 9 -17.77 -15.12 10.27
N SER A 10 -17.97 -16.30 9.69
CA SER A 10 -16.91 -17.13 9.09
C SER A 10 -16.24 -16.44 7.88
N SER A 11 -17.02 -15.76 7.04
CA SER A 11 -16.52 -14.98 5.90
C SER A 11 -15.78 -13.72 6.35
N ILE A 12 -16.23 -13.07 7.43
CA ILE A 12 -15.57 -11.90 8.02
C ILE A 12 -14.20 -12.30 8.60
N PHE A 13 -14.15 -13.35 9.42
CA PHE A 13 -12.89 -13.81 10.01
C PHE A 13 -11.88 -14.24 8.94
N LYS A 14 -12.36 -14.92 7.89
CA LYS A 14 -11.53 -15.27 6.74
C LYS A 14 -11.01 -14.03 5.99
N ALA A 15 -11.85 -13.02 5.79
CA ALA A 15 -11.44 -11.75 5.17
C ALA A 15 -10.38 -11.02 6.00
N PHE A 16 -10.51 -11.03 7.33
CA PHE A 16 -9.53 -10.44 8.25
C PHE A 16 -8.17 -11.14 8.18
N LEU A 17 -8.15 -12.48 8.23
CA LEU A 17 -6.89 -13.22 8.12
C LEU A 17 -6.24 -13.05 6.75
N LEU A 18 -7.04 -13.05 5.68
CA LEU A 18 -6.56 -12.86 4.32
C LEU A 18 -6.07 -11.45 4.05
N SER A 19 -6.62 -10.41 4.71
CA SER A 19 -6.13 -9.03 4.55
C SER A 19 -4.83 -8.77 5.31
N LEU A 20 -4.56 -9.53 6.37
CA LEU A 20 -3.34 -9.35 7.16
C LEU A 20 -2.08 -9.85 6.43
N SER A 21 -2.21 -10.95 5.68
CA SER A 21 -1.08 -11.53 4.91
C SER A 21 -0.45 -10.55 3.90
N PRO A 22 -1.20 -9.93 2.97
CA PRO A 22 -0.65 -8.95 2.04
C PRO A 22 -0.16 -7.70 2.78
N ALA A 23 -0.91 -7.21 3.78
CA ALA A 23 -0.48 -6.05 4.56
C ALA A 23 0.88 -6.24 5.24
N ILE A 24 1.17 -7.42 5.78
CA ILE A 24 2.49 -7.71 6.36
C ILE A 24 3.57 -7.76 5.26
N ILE A 25 3.34 -8.54 4.20
CA ILE A 25 4.34 -8.75 3.15
C ILE A 25 4.66 -7.44 2.44
N GLU A 26 3.66 -6.66 2.08
CA GLU A 26 3.84 -5.43 1.31
C GLU A 26 4.53 -4.34 2.13
N GLU A 27 4.15 -4.16 3.40
CA GLU A 27 4.76 -3.16 4.27
C GLU A 27 6.22 -3.55 4.65
N VAL A 28 6.54 -4.85 4.76
CA VAL A 28 7.92 -5.30 4.97
C VAL A 28 8.73 -5.18 3.67
N ALA A 29 8.32 -5.87 2.61
CA ALA A 29 9.11 -6.06 1.40
C ALA A 29 9.16 -4.82 0.51
N TYR A 30 8.04 -4.12 0.33
CA TYR A 30 7.96 -3.00 -0.61
C TYR A 30 8.13 -1.62 0.05
N ARG A 31 7.96 -1.51 1.36
CA ARG A 31 8.18 -0.25 2.07
C ARG A 31 9.41 -0.27 2.95
N THR A 32 9.50 -1.21 3.89
CA THR A 32 10.56 -1.22 4.91
C THR A 32 11.93 -1.51 4.33
N VAL A 33 12.04 -2.47 3.41
CA VAL A 33 13.32 -2.77 2.74
C VAL A 33 13.84 -1.56 1.97
N PHE A 34 12.99 -0.89 1.19
CA PHE A 34 13.38 0.30 0.44
C PHE A 34 13.69 1.49 1.35
N TYR A 35 12.96 1.64 2.45
CA TYR A 35 13.27 2.63 3.48
C TYR A 35 14.64 2.40 4.11
N ALA A 36 14.92 1.16 4.54
CA ALA A 36 16.21 0.78 5.11
C ALA A 36 17.34 0.99 4.10
N PHE A 37 17.12 0.62 2.84
CA PHE A 37 18.07 0.88 1.75
C PHE A 37 18.41 2.37 1.64
N CYS A 38 17.40 3.26 1.64
CA CYS A 38 17.65 4.70 1.63
C CYS A 38 18.49 5.18 2.82
N LEU A 39 18.19 4.70 4.03
CA LEU A 39 18.96 5.08 5.22
C LEU A 39 20.42 4.60 5.14
N THR A 40 20.65 3.39 4.63
CA THR A 40 22.02 2.87 4.45
C THR A 40 22.82 3.67 3.43
N MET A 41 22.18 4.11 2.34
CA MET A 41 22.81 4.94 1.31
C MET A 41 23.14 6.36 1.80
N ILE A 42 22.46 6.83 2.85
CA ILE A 42 22.73 8.12 3.52
C ILE A 42 23.79 7.94 4.63
N SER A 43 24.52 6.81 4.63
CA SER A 43 25.58 6.47 5.59
C SER A 43 25.12 6.44 7.05
N GLY A 44 23.82 6.20 7.29
CA GLY A 44 23.26 6.20 8.64
C GLY A 44 23.25 7.56 9.34
N GLU A 45 23.58 8.65 8.62
CA GLU A 45 23.40 10.00 9.14
C GLU A 45 21.92 10.35 9.24
N LYS A 46 21.57 11.22 10.19
CA LYS A 46 20.21 11.78 10.26
C LYS A 46 19.87 12.43 8.91
N LEU A 47 18.60 12.34 8.52
CA LEU A 47 18.10 13.03 7.32
C LEU A 47 18.28 14.54 7.54
N ASN A 48 19.32 15.11 6.92
CA ASN A 48 19.80 16.45 7.20
C ASN A 48 19.24 17.48 6.20
N THR A 49 18.69 17.03 5.07
CA THR A 49 18.13 17.89 4.03
C THR A 49 16.68 17.53 3.72
N LYS A 50 15.87 18.54 3.35
CA LYS A 50 14.49 18.34 2.88
C LYS A 50 14.41 17.41 1.66
N GLY A 51 15.44 17.42 0.81
CA GLY A 51 15.55 16.52 -0.34
C GLY A 51 15.68 15.05 0.07
N GLN A 52 16.53 14.74 1.06
CA GLN A 52 16.65 13.38 1.60
C GLN A 52 15.35 12.90 2.23
N GLU A 53 14.63 13.78 2.94
CA GLU A 53 13.32 13.44 3.49
C GLU A 53 12.29 13.12 2.40
N LEU A 54 12.24 13.93 1.34
CA LEU A 54 11.37 13.71 0.20
C LEU A 54 11.69 12.41 -0.52
N THR A 55 12.97 12.15 -0.82
CA THR A 55 13.42 10.91 -1.44
C THR A 55 13.07 9.70 -0.59
N THR A 56 13.21 9.81 0.74
CA THR A 56 12.81 8.75 1.67
C THR A 56 11.31 8.45 1.55
N TYR A 57 10.45 9.47 1.56
CA TYR A 57 9.01 9.27 1.38
C TYR A 57 8.66 8.71 0.00
N ALA A 58 9.33 9.16 -1.06
CA ALA A 58 9.15 8.62 -2.40
C ALA A 58 9.51 7.12 -2.45
N MET A 59 10.62 6.72 -1.85
CA MET A 59 11.09 5.33 -1.81
C MET A 59 10.25 4.45 -0.87
N MET A 60 9.58 5.02 0.13
CA MET A 60 8.57 4.34 0.93
C MET A 60 7.22 4.18 0.21
N THR A 61 6.98 4.90 -0.88
CA THR A 61 5.65 5.00 -1.49
C THR A 61 5.62 4.37 -2.88
N VAL A 62 6.55 4.74 -3.75
CA VAL A 62 6.57 4.34 -5.17
C VAL A 62 6.74 2.82 -5.35
N PRO A 63 7.67 2.13 -4.69
CA PRO A 63 7.82 0.68 -4.88
C PRO A 63 6.59 -0.12 -4.44
N HIS A 64 5.84 0.37 -3.45
CA HIS A 64 4.62 -0.27 -2.96
C HIS A 64 3.42 -0.07 -3.91
N ILE A 65 3.23 1.13 -4.48
CA ILE A 65 2.07 1.39 -5.34
C ILE A 65 2.20 0.80 -6.76
N LEU A 66 3.43 0.64 -7.26
CA LEU A 66 3.68 0.27 -8.64
C LEU A 66 2.99 -1.05 -9.05
N PRO A 67 3.07 -2.15 -8.27
CA PRO A 67 2.38 -3.39 -8.58
C PRO A 67 0.86 -3.24 -8.80
N HIS A 68 0.20 -2.34 -8.06
CA HIS A 68 -1.25 -2.11 -8.19
C HIS A 68 -1.66 -1.37 -9.46
N THR A 69 -0.70 -0.87 -10.24
CA THR A 69 -0.97 -0.02 -11.42
C THR A 69 -0.67 -0.74 -12.74
N VAL A 70 -0.16 -1.96 -12.69
CA VAL A 70 0.18 -2.77 -13.88
C VAL A 70 -1.07 -3.09 -14.71
N GLU A 71 -2.19 -3.35 -14.04
CA GLU A 71 -3.46 -3.70 -14.69
C GLU A 71 -4.05 -2.58 -15.55
N CYS A 72 -3.68 -1.32 -15.30
CA CYS A 72 -4.11 -0.17 -16.10
C CYS A 72 -3.71 -0.31 -17.59
N PHE A 73 -2.67 -1.08 -17.90
CA PHE A 73 -2.19 -1.27 -19.27
C PHE A 73 -2.87 -2.41 -20.03
N ASN A 74 -3.82 -3.12 -19.41
CA ASN A 74 -4.53 -4.24 -20.05
C ASN A 74 -5.31 -3.83 -21.30
N ASN A 75 -5.80 -2.59 -21.35
CA ASN A 75 -6.62 -2.05 -22.45
C ASN A 75 -5.81 -1.32 -23.52
N GLY A 76 -4.48 -1.43 -23.51
CA GLY A 76 -3.56 -0.77 -24.43
C GLY A 76 -2.75 0.37 -23.80
N PHE A 77 -1.63 0.73 -24.43
CA PHE A 77 -0.66 1.66 -23.84
C PHE A 77 -1.18 3.10 -23.69
N LEU A 78 -1.82 3.63 -24.74
CA LEU A 78 -2.30 5.03 -24.78
C LEU A 78 -3.47 5.28 -23.82
N SER A 79 -4.43 4.36 -23.78
CA SER A 79 -5.56 4.37 -22.84
C SER A 79 -5.07 4.15 -21.41
N GLY A 80 -4.17 3.19 -21.22
CA GLY A 80 -3.62 2.83 -19.92
C GLY A 80 -2.75 3.92 -19.29
N LEU A 81 -2.08 4.77 -20.08
CA LEU A 81 -1.21 5.82 -19.53
C LEU A 81 -2.00 6.87 -18.71
N LEU A 82 -3.17 7.29 -19.19
CA LEU A 82 -3.99 8.26 -18.47
C LEU A 82 -4.58 7.64 -17.20
N GLU A 83 -5.08 6.40 -17.29
CA GLU A 83 -5.61 5.64 -16.16
C GLU A 83 -4.52 5.39 -15.10
N TRP A 84 -3.31 5.05 -15.55
CA TRP A 84 -2.14 4.84 -14.71
C TRP A 84 -1.77 6.12 -13.95
N LEU A 85 -1.68 7.27 -14.64
CA LEU A 85 -1.34 8.55 -13.99
C LEU A 85 -2.34 8.91 -12.89
N ILE A 86 -3.64 8.80 -13.17
CA ILE A 86 -4.69 9.09 -12.20
C ILE A 86 -4.59 8.12 -11.02
N SER A 87 -4.45 6.83 -11.30
CA SER A 87 -4.37 5.78 -10.27
C SER A 87 -3.16 5.98 -9.36
N VAL A 88 -1.97 6.22 -9.92
CA VAL A 88 -0.75 6.49 -9.15
C VAL A 88 -0.94 7.67 -8.20
N VAL A 89 -1.47 8.79 -8.69
CA VAL A 89 -1.68 9.98 -7.85
C VAL A 89 -2.65 9.67 -6.71
N LEU A 90 -3.76 8.98 -6.99
CA LEU A 90 -4.73 8.60 -5.96
C LEU A 90 -4.14 7.63 -4.94
N TYR A 91 -3.42 6.59 -5.39
CA TYR A 91 -2.77 5.63 -4.49
C TYR A 91 -1.72 6.30 -3.60
N ILE A 92 -0.92 7.24 -4.13
CA ILE A 92 0.05 8.01 -3.35
C ILE A 92 -0.66 8.82 -2.26
N LEU A 93 -1.66 9.62 -2.65
CA LEU A 93 -2.27 10.59 -1.75
C LEU A 93 -3.13 9.94 -0.66
N ILE A 94 -3.89 8.90 -1.02
CA ILE A 94 -4.90 8.32 -0.13
C ILE A 94 -4.28 7.24 0.76
N PHE A 95 -3.34 6.45 0.25
CA PHE A 95 -2.81 5.28 0.97
C PHE A 95 -1.30 5.40 1.22
N GLY A 96 -0.55 5.56 0.13
CA GLY A 96 0.90 5.51 0.12
C GLY A 96 1.57 6.45 1.12
N LEU A 97 1.21 7.74 1.11
CA LEU A 97 1.76 8.75 2.01
C LEU A 97 1.32 8.56 3.46
N ILE A 98 0.05 8.16 3.69
CA ILE A 98 -0.47 7.96 5.04
C ILE A 98 0.28 6.82 5.74
N PHE A 99 0.45 5.70 5.05
CA PHE A 99 1.17 4.55 5.58
C PHE A 99 2.67 4.84 5.75
N ALA A 100 3.28 5.57 4.82
CA ALA A 100 4.68 5.99 4.95
C ALA A 100 4.88 6.91 6.17
N PHE A 101 3.94 7.83 6.39
CA PHE A 101 3.94 8.71 7.55
C PHE A 101 3.77 7.93 8.85
N LEU A 102 2.82 7.00 8.91
CA LEU A 102 2.59 6.14 10.09
C LEU A 102 3.85 5.32 10.44
N GLN A 103 4.43 4.64 9.44
CA GLN A 103 5.65 3.86 9.66
C GLN A 103 6.80 4.72 10.18
N ARG A 104 7.00 5.91 9.60
CA ARG A 104 8.12 6.79 9.97
C ARG A 104 7.92 7.48 11.32
N LYS A 105 6.68 7.78 11.71
CA LYS A 105 6.37 8.49 12.96
C LYS A 105 6.14 7.57 14.15
N ARG A 106 5.68 6.34 13.92
CA ARG A 106 5.40 5.37 14.99
C ARG A 106 6.28 4.14 14.82
N ASP A 107 5.89 3.24 13.93
CA ASP A 107 6.53 1.94 13.73
C ASP A 107 5.89 1.19 12.54
N ILE A 108 6.56 0.13 12.08
CA ILE A 108 6.09 -0.71 10.97
C ILE A 108 4.73 -1.39 11.25
N VAL A 109 4.46 -1.77 12.50
CA VAL A 109 3.22 -2.46 12.87
C VAL A 109 2.02 -1.54 12.70
N SER A 110 2.18 -0.24 12.98
CA SER A 110 1.13 0.76 12.74
C SER A 110 0.73 0.87 11.27
N ALA A 111 1.70 0.76 10.35
CA ALA A 111 1.43 0.74 8.91
C ALA A 111 0.76 -0.57 8.48
N MET A 112 1.21 -1.71 8.99
CA MET A 112 0.58 -3.02 8.74
C MET A 112 -0.88 -3.07 9.17
N ILE A 113 -1.21 -2.54 10.35
CA ILE A 113 -2.58 -2.50 10.85
C ILE A 113 -3.44 -1.58 9.98
N ALA A 114 -2.93 -0.40 9.62
CA ALA A 114 -3.67 0.55 8.79
C ALA A 114 -3.95 -0.03 7.39
N HIS A 115 -2.93 -0.59 6.75
CA HIS A 115 -3.06 -1.27 5.46
C HIS A 115 -4.01 -2.47 5.56
N GLY A 116 -3.80 -3.38 6.51
CA GLY A 116 -4.66 -4.54 6.72
C GLY A 116 -6.11 -4.19 7.03
N THR A 117 -6.37 -3.02 7.64
CA THR A 117 -7.71 -2.48 7.85
C THR A 117 -8.35 -2.03 6.54
N VAL A 118 -7.60 -1.32 5.68
CA VAL A 118 -8.09 -0.90 4.36
C VAL A 118 -8.42 -2.13 3.49
N ASP A 119 -7.52 -3.12 3.46
CA ASP A 119 -7.77 -4.35 2.70
C ASP A 119 -8.92 -5.17 3.30
N PHE A 120 -9.06 -5.20 4.63
CA PHE A 120 -10.19 -5.85 5.27
C PHE A 120 -11.52 -5.20 4.86
N ILE A 121 -11.61 -3.87 4.87
CA ILE A 121 -12.80 -3.13 4.41
C ILE A 121 -13.05 -3.45 2.93
N ARG A 122 -12.00 -3.42 2.09
CA ARG A 122 -12.10 -3.75 0.67
C ARG A 122 -12.67 -5.16 0.46
N PHE A 123 -12.18 -6.15 1.18
CA PHE A 123 -12.64 -7.54 1.07
C PHE A 123 -14.07 -7.72 1.57
N CYS A 124 -14.47 -6.98 2.61
CA CYS A 124 -15.85 -7.02 3.09
C CYS A 124 -16.83 -6.38 2.09
N LEU A 125 -16.43 -5.32 1.37
CA LEU A 125 -17.30 -4.59 0.44
C LEU A 125 -17.33 -5.18 -0.97
N PHE A 126 -16.17 -5.58 -1.49
CA PHE A 126 -16.00 -6.00 -2.89
C PHE A 126 -15.79 -7.51 -3.04
N GLY A 127 -15.66 -8.24 -1.94
CA GLY A 127 -15.43 -9.68 -1.92
C GLY A 127 -13.95 -10.05 -1.77
N LEU A 128 -13.70 -11.34 -1.49
CA LEU A 128 -12.36 -11.87 -1.36
C LEU A 128 -11.65 -11.87 -2.73
N PRO A 129 -10.32 -11.65 -2.77
CA PRO A 129 -9.54 -11.96 -3.97
C PRO A 129 -9.67 -13.47 -4.23
N ILE A 130 -10.22 -13.84 -5.39
CA ILE A 130 -10.43 -15.22 -5.84
C ILE A 130 -9.27 -15.62 -6.76
#